data_AF-A0A0E9MGB0-F1
#
_entry.id   AF-A0A0E9MGB0-F1
#
_cell.length_a   1.000
_cell.length_b   1.000
_cell.length_c   1.000
_cell.angle_alpha   90.00
_cell.angle_beta   90.00
_cell.angle_gamma   90.00
#
_symmetry.space_group_name_H-M   'P 1'
#
loop_
_entity.id
_entity.type
_entity.pdbx_description
1 polymer ?
#
loop_
_entity_poly.entity_id
_entity_poly.type
_entity_poly.pdbx_seq_one_letter_code
_entity_poly.pdbx_strand_id
1 'polypeptide(L)'
;MIFELIEDIAKLALIVACLYFVLGAYVCRKQPSWYEPLEKRRLTTILVLVLAAFAVKVSEDVLGGESGPIDKIILLFIHNHVPSTLSRFFEMVTFTGSSWVLFPLAVVTTIALLWARHRFEALLVAASVISATIAIYVIKMVVGRARPALWDTDWYWGSSFPSGHTLAVAAFATAAVLCVSRIRPASRNLALSLAILWISLVAISRLVLGVHWPTDVLVATCIGAFLPLAISVVLELRYA
;
A
#
# COMPACT_ATOMS: atom_id res chain seq x y z
N MET A 1 10.79 -10.20 23.77
CA MET A 1 10.89 -10.34 22.29
C MET A 1 9.98 -11.41 21.70
N ILE A 2 10.24 -12.73 21.82
CA ILE A 2 9.37 -13.75 21.18
C ILE A 2 7.95 -13.77 21.80
N PHE A 3 7.86 -13.67 23.13
CA PHE A 3 6.56 -13.67 23.82
C PHE A 3 5.70 -12.45 23.48
N GLU A 4 6.29 -11.25 23.49
CA GLU A 4 5.63 -10.00 23.06
C GLU A 4 5.17 -10.07 21.60
N LEU A 5 6.01 -10.61 20.71
CA LEU A 5 5.64 -10.80 19.31
C LEU A 5 4.43 -11.73 19.14
N ILE A 6 4.39 -12.84 19.89
CA ILE A 6 3.25 -13.77 19.88
C ILE A 6 2.00 -13.06 20.40
N GLU A 7 2.14 -12.26 21.46
CA GLU A 7 1.04 -11.51 22.04
C GLU A 7 0.46 -10.48 21.05
N ASP A 8 1.32 -9.74 20.34
CA ASP A 8 0.90 -8.77 19.32
C ASP A 8 0.23 -9.43 18.12
N ILE A 9 0.76 -10.57 17.66
CA ILE A 9 0.13 -11.36 16.58
C ILE A 9 -1.24 -11.88 17.03
N ALA A 10 -1.35 -12.38 18.26
CA ALA A 10 -2.61 -12.86 18.81
C ALA A 10 -3.66 -11.74 18.93
N LYS A 11 -3.25 -10.57 19.42
CA LYS A 11 -4.11 -9.37 19.48
C LYS A 11 -4.57 -8.95 18.09
N LEU A 12 -3.67 -8.89 17.11
CA LEU A 12 -4.01 -8.52 15.74
C LEU A 12 -5.00 -9.52 15.11
N ALA A 13 -4.75 -10.82 15.29
CA ALA A 13 -5.65 -11.87 14.81
C ALA A 13 -7.03 -11.78 15.45
N LEU A 14 -7.10 -11.51 16.76
CA LEU A 14 -8.36 -11.31 17.48
C LEU A 14 -9.12 -10.09 16.97
N ILE A 15 -8.45 -8.95 16.78
CA ILE A 15 -9.06 -7.72 16.23
C ILE A 15 -9.65 -8.00 14.84
N VAL A 16 -8.88 -8.64 13.95
CA VAL A 16 -9.33 -8.97 12.60
C VAL A 16 -10.54 -9.91 12.64
N ALA A 17 -10.51 -10.94 13.49
CA ALA A 17 -11.63 -11.86 13.66
C ALA A 17 -12.88 -11.13 14.15
N CYS A 18 -12.77 -10.31 15.20
CA CYS A 18 -13.87 -9.51 15.72
C CYS A 18 -14.45 -8.57 14.66
N LEU A 19 -13.61 -7.84 13.92
CA LEU A 19 -14.04 -6.95 12.84
C LEU A 19 -14.79 -7.72 11.74
N TYR A 20 -14.31 -8.90 11.36
CA TYR A 20 -14.97 -9.72 10.35
C TYR A 20 -16.35 -10.21 10.83
N PHE A 21 -16.46 -10.68 12.07
CA PHE A 21 -17.74 -11.10 12.65
C PHE A 21 -18.73 -9.95 12.78
N VAL A 22 -18.28 -8.78 13.25
CA VAL A 22 -19.12 -7.58 13.36
C VAL A 22 -19.61 -7.13 11.98
N LEU A 23 -18.72 -7.12 10.97
CA LEU A 23 -19.09 -6.80 9.59
C LEU A 23 -20.14 -7.78 9.04
N GLY A 24 -19.94 -9.09 9.25
CA GLY A 24 -20.89 -10.12 8.84
C GLY A 24 -22.26 -9.96 9.52
N ALA A 25 -22.28 -9.71 10.83
CA ALA A 25 -23.50 -9.47 11.58
C ALA A 25 -24.21 -8.18 11.14
N TYR A 26 -23.46 -7.11 10.85
CA TYR A 26 -23.99 -5.86 10.31
C TYR A 26 -24.63 -6.08 8.94
N VAL A 27 -23.91 -6.73 8.02
CA VAL A 27 -24.38 -7.03 6.66
C VAL A 27 -25.63 -7.89 6.71
N CYS A 28 -25.65 -8.96 7.50
CA CYS A 28 -26.82 -9.82 7.65
C CYS A 28 -28.06 -9.06 8.18
N ARG A 29 -27.87 -8.08 9.07
CA ARG A 29 -28.98 -7.30 9.66
C ARG A 29 -29.44 -6.12 8.80
N LYS A 30 -28.52 -5.40 8.15
CA LYS A 30 -28.79 -4.11 7.51
C LYS A 30 -28.82 -4.17 5.99
N GLN A 31 -28.07 -5.08 5.38
CA GLN A 31 -27.99 -5.22 3.93
C GLN A 31 -27.84 -6.71 3.53
N PRO A 32 -28.91 -7.51 3.66
CA PRO A 32 -28.83 -8.97 3.46
C PRO A 32 -28.32 -9.36 2.06
N SER A 33 -28.56 -8.54 1.04
CA SER A 33 -28.05 -8.74 -0.33
C SER A 33 -26.52 -8.77 -0.41
N TRP A 34 -25.81 -8.17 0.53
CA TRP A 34 -24.34 -8.12 0.56
C TRP A 34 -23.72 -9.36 1.22
N TYR A 35 -24.50 -10.22 1.87
CA TYR A 35 -23.98 -11.34 2.64
C TYR A 35 -23.29 -12.39 1.74
N GLU A 36 -23.98 -12.89 0.72
CA GLU A 36 -23.42 -13.88 -0.22
C GLU A 36 -22.15 -13.37 -0.95
N PRO A 37 -22.13 -12.15 -1.53
CA PRO A 37 -20.92 -11.64 -2.17
C PRO A 37 -19.75 -11.44 -1.20
N LEU A 38 -20.03 -11.01 0.05
CA LEU A 38 -19.01 -10.88 1.09
C LEU A 38 -18.40 -12.24 1.44
N GLU A 39 -19.22 -13.29 1.56
CA GLU A 39 -18.76 -14.64 1.86
C GLU A 39 -17.93 -15.23 0.71
N LYS A 40 -18.38 -15.07 -0.54
CA LYS A 40 -17.60 -15.44 -1.75
C LYS A 40 -16.22 -14.77 -1.80
N ARG A 41 -16.07 -13.61 -1.14
CA ARG A 41 -14.83 -12.81 -1.08
C ARG A 41 -14.19 -12.79 0.31
N ARG A 42 -14.46 -13.81 1.14
CA ARG A 42 -13.97 -13.90 2.51
C ARG A 42 -12.47 -13.66 2.63
N LEU A 43 -11.66 -14.29 1.78
CA LEU A 43 -10.20 -14.15 1.84
C LEU A 43 -9.73 -12.73 1.56
N THR A 44 -10.28 -12.07 0.54
CA THR A 44 -9.97 -10.68 0.21
C THR A 44 -10.42 -9.74 1.33
N THR A 45 -11.60 -9.99 1.91
CA THR A 45 -12.12 -9.19 3.03
C THR A 45 -11.22 -9.32 4.26
N ILE A 46 -10.81 -10.55 4.61
CA ILE A 46 -9.87 -10.78 5.70
C ILE A 46 -8.54 -10.09 5.42
N LEU A 47 -8.00 -10.19 4.21
CA LEU A 47 -6.76 -9.51 3.83
C LEU A 47 -6.88 -7.98 3.99
N VAL A 48 -8.00 -7.39 3.56
CA VAL A 48 -8.28 -5.96 3.76
C VAL A 48 -8.27 -5.59 5.25
N LEU A 49 -8.91 -6.39 6.10
CA LEU A 49 -8.93 -6.16 7.55
C LEU A 49 -7.54 -6.32 8.18
N VAL A 50 -6.76 -7.33 7.76
CA VAL A 50 -5.38 -7.54 8.22
C VAL A 50 -4.51 -6.35 7.83
N LEU A 51 -4.55 -5.92 6.57
CA LEU A 51 -3.76 -4.78 6.10
C LEU A 51 -4.14 -3.49 6.84
N ALA A 52 -5.43 -3.27 7.08
CA ALA A 52 -5.91 -2.12 7.84
C ALA A 52 -5.42 -2.14 9.30
N ALA A 53 -5.63 -3.27 10.00
CA ALA A 53 -5.23 -3.40 11.39
C ALA A 53 -3.71 -3.31 11.56
N PHE A 54 -2.96 -3.92 10.64
CA PHE A 54 -1.50 -3.84 10.63
C PHE A 54 -1.00 -2.41 10.34
N ALA A 55 -1.57 -1.73 9.34
CA ALA A 55 -1.21 -0.35 9.04
C ALA A 55 -1.48 0.59 10.22
N VAL A 56 -2.63 0.44 10.90
CA VAL A 56 -2.95 1.21 12.12
C VAL A 56 -1.95 0.91 13.22
N LYS A 57 -1.69 -0.38 13.52
CA LYS A 57 -0.77 -0.77 14.60
C LYS A 57 0.63 -0.23 14.39
N VAL A 58 1.18 -0.35 13.18
CA VAL A 58 2.52 0.19 12.87
C VAL A 58 2.50 1.72 12.83
N SER A 59 1.37 2.35 12.46
CA SER A 59 1.25 3.81 12.52
C SER A 59 1.25 4.34 13.95
N GLU A 60 0.66 3.62 14.92
CA GLU A 60 0.70 3.99 16.34
C GLU A 60 2.13 4.13 16.85
N ASP A 61 3.01 3.19 16.47
CA ASP A 61 4.43 3.24 16.84
C ASP A 61 5.16 4.44 16.20
N VAL A 62 4.66 4.93 15.06
CA VAL A 62 5.22 6.07 14.33
C VAL A 62 4.69 7.42 14.85
N LEU A 63 3.49 7.45 15.44
CA LEU A 63 2.89 8.68 15.99
C LEU A 63 3.70 9.26 17.15
N GLY A 64 4.59 8.48 17.77
CA GLY A 64 5.60 8.98 18.72
C GLY A 64 6.64 9.92 18.12
N GLY A 65 6.65 10.13 16.80
CA GLY A 65 7.50 11.10 16.09
C GLY A 65 8.95 10.68 15.90
N GLU A 66 9.43 9.71 16.68
CA GLU A 66 10.78 9.17 16.58
C GLU A 66 10.83 7.81 15.88
N SER A 67 11.90 7.60 15.12
CA SER A 67 12.18 6.31 14.52
C SER A 67 12.83 5.37 15.53
N GLY A 68 12.21 4.21 15.72
CA GLY A 68 12.70 3.20 16.63
C GLY A 68 14.11 2.70 16.25
N PRO A 69 14.83 2.07 17.20
CA PRO A 69 16.18 1.53 16.95
C PRO A 69 16.26 0.60 15.73
N ILE A 70 15.20 -0.16 15.47
CA ILE A 70 15.09 -1.09 14.33
C ILE A 70 15.16 -0.35 12.99
N ASP A 71 14.43 0.77 12.84
CA ASP A 71 14.44 1.58 11.62
C ASP A 71 15.87 2.06 11.30
N LYS A 72 16.59 2.53 12.32
CA LYS A 72 17.98 2.98 12.18
C LYS A 72 18.93 1.85 11.82
N ILE A 73 18.83 0.70 12.50
CA ILE A 73 19.69 -0.47 12.25
C ILE A 73 19.53 -0.96 10.81
N ILE A 74 18.28 -1.12 10.34
CA ILE A 74 18.01 -1.56 8.97
C ILE A 74 18.57 -0.56 7.96
N LEU A 75 18.33 0.74 8.20
CA LEU A 75 18.73 1.78 7.26
C LEU A 75 20.27 1.92 7.17
N LEU A 76 20.98 1.84 8.31
CA LEU A 76 22.45 1.79 8.35
C LEU A 76 23.00 0.50 7.73
N PHE A 77 22.35 -0.64 7.96
CA PHE A 77 22.73 -1.90 7.31
C PHE A 77 22.66 -1.76 5.79
N ILE A 78 21.57 -1.22 5.25
CA ILE A 78 21.41 -0.97 3.81
C ILE A 78 22.52 -0.04 3.31
N HIS A 79 22.75 1.09 3.99
CA HIS A 79 23.77 2.07 3.60
C HIS A 79 25.17 1.44 3.51
N ASN A 80 25.54 0.61 4.49
CA ASN A 80 26.87 0.01 4.55
C ASN A 80 27.08 -1.15 3.56
N HIS A 81 26.02 -1.75 3.04
CA HIS A 81 26.11 -2.93 2.16
C HIS A 81 25.76 -2.64 0.70
N VAL A 82 25.05 -1.55 0.41
CA VAL A 82 24.70 -1.17 -0.96
C VAL A 82 25.80 -0.26 -1.53
N PRO A 83 26.54 -0.70 -2.57
CA PRO A 83 27.58 0.11 -3.16
C PRO A 83 27.00 1.34 -3.87
N SER A 84 27.71 2.47 -3.76
CA SER A 84 27.33 3.75 -4.37
C SER A 84 27.22 3.71 -5.90
N THR A 85 27.83 2.71 -6.56
CA THR A 85 27.67 2.48 -8.00
C THR A 85 26.23 2.15 -8.40
N LEU A 86 25.41 1.66 -7.46
CA LEU A 86 23.99 1.38 -7.68
C LEU A 86 23.08 2.58 -7.44
N SER A 87 23.58 3.73 -6.97
CA SER A 87 22.73 4.91 -6.67
C SER A 87 21.91 5.35 -7.88
N ARG A 88 22.55 5.46 -9.06
CA ARG A 88 21.85 5.83 -10.31
C ARG A 88 20.76 4.83 -10.70
N PHE A 89 20.97 3.54 -10.43
CA PHE A 89 19.93 2.52 -10.66
C PHE A 89 18.73 2.77 -9.75
N PHE A 90 18.96 3.00 -8.45
CA PHE A 90 17.87 3.28 -7.50
C PHE A 90 17.19 4.62 -7.74
N GLU A 91 17.89 5.63 -8.26
CA GLU A 91 17.31 6.89 -8.73
C GLU A 91 16.33 6.65 -9.90
N MET A 92 16.74 5.87 -10.91
CA MET A 92 15.86 5.50 -12.03
C MET A 92 14.65 4.68 -11.55
N VAL A 93 14.88 3.73 -10.65
CA VAL A 93 13.81 2.93 -10.05
C VAL A 93 12.83 3.81 -9.29
N THR A 94 13.32 4.72 -8.42
CA THR A 94 12.41 5.61 -7.69
C THR A 94 11.66 6.57 -8.62
N PHE A 95 12.27 6.99 -9.74
CA PHE A 95 11.60 7.85 -10.71
C PHE A 95 10.32 7.20 -11.27
N THR A 96 10.32 5.87 -11.47
CA THR A 96 9.11 5.14 -11.92
C THR A 96 7.94 5.26 -10.94
N GLY A 97 8.21 5.43 -9.65
CA GLY A 97 7.20 5.62 -8.61
C GLY A 97 6.85 7.08 -8.34
N SER A 98 7.41 8.02 -9.11
CA SER A 98 7.14 9.45 -8.93
C SER A 98 5.76 9.81 -9.46
N SER A 99 5.19 10.90 -8.95
CA SER A 99 3.91 11.46 -9.45
C SER A 99 3.99 11.82 -10.93
N TRP A 100 5.16 12.21 -11.44
CA TRP A 100 5.40 12.52 -12.85
C TRP A 100 5.18 11.32 -13.77
N VAL A 101 5.44 10.11 -13.29
CA VAL A 101 5.23 8.87 -14.06
C VAL A 101 3.86 8.28 -13.77
N LEU A 102 3.50 8.15 -12.47
CA LEU A 102 2.29 7.46 -12.07
C LEU A 102 1.00 8.20 -12.43
N PHE A 103 0.99 9.54 -12.37
CA PHE A 103 -0.22 10.28 -12.70
C PHE A 103 -0.59 10.13 -14.19
N PRO A 104 0.31 10.39 -15.16
CA PRO A 104 0.01 10.13 -16.56
C PRO A 104 -0.31 8.65 -16.83
N LEU A 105 0.43 7.72 -16.22
CA LEU A 105 0.17 6.30 -16.38
C LEU A 105 -1.24 5.91 -15.90
N ALA A 106 -1.68 6.43 -14.75
CA ALA A 106 -3.02 6.19 -14.23
C ALA A 106 -4.11 6.78 -15.14
N VAL A 107 -3.90 8.00 -15.65
CA VAL A 107 -4.83 8.66 -16.59
C VAL A 107 -4.94 7.86 -17.89
N VAL A 108 -3.81 7.53 -18.52
CA VAL A 108 -3.78 6.75 -19.76
C VAL A 108 -4.43 5.38 -19.55
N THR A 109 -4.10 4.68 -18.46
CA THR A 109 -4.71 3.38 -18.12
C THR A 109 -6.22 3.50 -17.96
N THR A 110 -6.69 4.52 -17.25
CA THR A 110 -8.13 4.75 -17.03
C THR A 110 -8.85 5.03 -18.34
N ILE A 111 -8.30 5.92 -19.19
CA ILE A 111 -8.88 6.26 -20.49
C ILE A 111 -8.90 5.03 -21.41
N ALA A 112 -7.81 4.26 -21.45
CA ALA A 112 -7.73 3.05 -22.26
C ALA A 112 -8.78 2.01 -21.83
N LEU A 113 -8.97 1.81 -20.52
CA LEU A 113 -10.01 0.93 -19.99
C LEU A 113 -11.42 1.43 -20.33
N LEU A 114 -11.68 2.74 -20.25
CA LEU A 114 -12.96 3.33 -20.66
C LEU A 114 -13.23 3.13 -22.15
N TRP A 115 -12.22 3.33 -22.99
CA TRP A 115 -12.32 3.13 -24.44
C TRP A 115 -12.59 1.66 -24.77
N ALA A 116 -11.90 0.74 -24.09
CA ALA A 116 -12.14 -0.70 -24.16
C ALA A 116 -13.44 -1.16 -23.46
N ARG A 117 -14.29 -0.23 -22.98
CA ARG A 117 -15.58 -0.48 -22.30
C ARG A 117 -15.47 -1.21 -20.95
N HIS A 118 -14.27 -1.33 -20.38
CA HIS A 118 -14.00 -1.86 -19.04
C HIS A 118 -14.26 -0.80 -17.95
N ARG A 119 -15.52 -0.37 -17.82
CA ARG A 119 -15.91 0.75 -16.93
C ARG A 119 -15.63 0.47 -15.45
N PHE A 120 -15.83 -0.77 -15.01
CA PHE A 120 -15.56 -1.18 -13.64
C PHE A 120 -14.07 -1.01 -13.31
N GLU A 121 -13.20 -1.52 -14.17
CA GLU A 121 -11.75 -1.48 -14.03
C GLU A 121 -11.21 -0.04 -14.10
N ALA A 122 -11.77 0.77 -15.00
CA ALA A 122 -11.45 2.18 -15.08
C ALA A 122 -11.79 2.91 -13.76
N LEU A 123 -12.98 2.68 -13.20
CA LEU A 123 -13.39 3.25 -11.92
C LEU A 123 -12.47 2.76 -10.78
N LEU A 124 -12.12 1.47 -10.78
CA LEU A 124 -11.23 0.89 -9.78
C LEU A 124 -9.85 1.57 -9.79
N VAL A 125 -9.22 1.72 -10.95
CA VAL A 125 -7.91 2.38 -11.09
C VAL A 125 -7.99 3.84 -10.66
N ALA A 126 -8.97 4.60 -11.17
CA ALA A 126 -9.13 6.02 -10.86
C ALA A 126 -9.37 6.24 -9.36
N ALA A 127 -10.33 5.52 -8.77
CA ALA A 127 -10.65 5.63 -7.35
C ALA A 127 -9.48 5.23 -6.46
N SER A 128 -8.70 4.21 -6.85
CA SER A 128 -7.52 3.76 -6.11
C SER A 128 -6.43 4.83 -6.06
N VAL A 129 -6.08 5.42 -7.20
CA VAL A 129 -5.01 6.43 -7.29
C VAL A 129 -5.42 7.73 -6.62
N ILE A 130 -6.68 8.15 -6.78
CA ILE A 130 -7.23 9.33 -6.09
C ILE A 130 -7.20 9.12 -4.57
N SER A 131 -7.70 7.98 -4.09
CA SER A 131 -7.71 7.66 -2.65
C SER A 131 -6.31 7.58 -2.07
N ALA A 132 -5.36 6.98 -2.80
CA ALA A 132 -3.96 6.93 -2.41
C ALA A 132 -3.34 8.32 -2.29
N THR A 133 -3.61 9.19 -3.26
CA THR A 133 -3.12 10.58 -3.26
C THR A 133 -3.66 11.33 -2.04
N ILE A 134 -4.96 11.25 -1.78
CA ILE A 134 -5.59 11.88 -0.61
C ILE A 134 -4.97 11.32 0.69
N ALA A 135 -4.83 10.01 0.81
CA ALA A 135 -4.24 9.37 1.98
C ALA A 135 -2.80 9.85 2.23
N ILE A 136 -1.97 9.94 1.18
CA ILE A 136 -0.59 10.45 1.29
C ILE A 136 -0.59 11.86 1.89
N TYR A 137 -1.37 12.79 1.35
CA TYR A 137 -1.36 14.18 1.80
C TYR A 137 -1.94 14.33 3.21
N VAL A 138 -3.09 13.70 3.49
CA VAL A 138 -3.75 13.77 4.80
C VAL A 138 -2.84 13.20 5.89
N ILE A 139 -2.28 12.01 5.69
CA ILE A 139 -1.41 11.39 6.71
C ILE A 139 -0.13 12.22 6.90
N LYS A 140 0.45 12.76 5.82
CA LYS A 140 1.64 13.62 5.92
C LYS A 140 1.39 14.88 6.75
N MET A 141 0.23 15.50 6.60
CA MET A 141 -0.15 16.70 7.36
C MET A 141 -0.37 16.39 8.84
N VAL A 142 -0.93 15.22 9.16
CA VAL A 142 -1.23 14.84 10.55
C VAL A 142 0.02 14.37 11.30
N VAL A 143 0.87 13.56 10.66
CA VAL A 143 1.96 12.86 11.36
C VAL A 143 3.23 13.73 11.45
N GLY A 144 3.55 14.51 10.41
CA GLY A 144 4.70 15.43 10.47
C GLY A 144 6.08 14.79 10.75
N ARG A 145 6.25 13.48 10.54
CA ARG A 145 7.48 12.74 10.88
C ARG A 145 8.71 13.29 10.14
N ALA A 146 9.81 13.47 10.87
CA ALA A 146 11.09 13.86 10.31
C ALA A 146 11.71 12.74 9.45
N ARG A 147 12.36 13.12 8.34
CA ARG A 147 13.10 12.17 7.48
C ARG A 147 14.38 11.66 8.16
N PRO A 148 14.94 10.54 7.69
CA PRO A 148 16.27 10.12 8.13
C PRO A 148 17.32 11.18 7.79
N ALA A 149 18.19 11.47 8.76
CA ALA A 149 19.35 12.34 8.62
C ALA A 149 20.60 11.60 9.09
N LEU A 150 20.78 10.36 8.62
CA LEU A 150 21.87 9.47 9.03
C LEU A 150 23.12 9.63 8.15
N TRP A 151 22.97 10.16 6.94
CA TRP A 151 24.03 10.50 6.00
C TRP A 151 23.53 11.59 5.03
N ASP A 152 24.44 12.18 4.26
CA ASP A 152 24.09 13.22 3.28
C ASP A 152 23.21 12.63 2.16
N THR A 153 22.04 13.22 1.96
CA THR A 153 21.08 12.83 0.93
C THR A 153 20.70 14.05 0.09
N ASP A 154 20.29 13.81 -1.15
CA ASP A 154 19.66 14.88 -1.94
C ASP A 154 18.48 15.46 -1.16
N TRP A 155 18.30 16.77 -1.22
CA TRP A 155 17.33 17.45 -0.38
C TRP A 155 15.88 17.11 -0.77
N TYR A 156 15.18 16.36 0.09
CA TYR A 156 13.74 16.10 -0.04
C TYR A 156 12.94 16.91 0.98
N TRP A 157 12.02 17.73 0.49
CA TRP A 157 11.13 18.53 1.32
C TRP A 157 10.01 17.70 1.97
N GLY A 158 9.50 18.17 3.11
CA GLY A 158 8.29 17.69 3.78
C GLY A 158 8.43 16.40 4.61
N SER A 159 7.30 15.97 5.18
CA SER A 159 7.18 14.82 6.08
C SER A 159 7.63 13.51 5.44
N SER A 160 8.25 12.62 6.23
CA SER A 160 8.69 11.29 5.78
C SER A 160 7.51 10.32 5.68
N PHE A 161 6.58 10.34 6.63
CA PHE A 161 5.55 9.31 6.77
C PHE A 161 4.23 9.69 6.08
N PRO A 162 3.58 8.79 5.33
CA PRO A 162 4.14 7.55 4.78
C PRO A 162 4.98 7.85 3.52
N SER A 163 5.71 6.86 3.00
CA SER A 163 6.40 6.99 1.71
C SER A 163 5.40 7.18 0.57
N GLY A 164 5.37 8.38 -0.03
CA GLY A 164 4.43 8.70 -1.12
C GLY A 164 4.66 7.89 -2.39
N HIS A 165 5.92 7.69 -2.78
CA HIS A 165 6.28 6.89 -3.96
C HIS A 165 5.84 5.43 -3.78
N THR A 166 6.16 4.84 -2.63
CA THR A 166 5.80 3.46 -2.34
C THR A 166 4.29 3.26 -2.29
N LEU A 167 3.55 4.16 -1.62
CA LEU A 167 2.10 4.06 -1.49
C LEU A 167 1.42 4.19 -2.86
N ALA A 168 1.84 5.16 -3.67
CA ALA A 168 1.29 5.38 -5.00
C ALA A 168 1.54 4.19 -5.94
N VAL A 169 2.76 3.63 -5.96
CA VAL A 169 3.07 2.42 -6.75
C VAL A 169 2.26 1.24 -6.27
N ALA A 170 2.17 1.00 -4.96
CA ALA A 170 1.39 -0.10 -4.41
C ALA A 170 -0.09 0.01 -4.78
N ALA A 171 -0.69 1.20 -4.66
CA ALA A 171 -2.07 1.43 -5.05
C ALA A 171 -2.32 1.18 -6.55
N PHE A 172 -1.48 1.75 -7.41
CA PHE A 172 -1.64 1.56 -8.85
C PHE A 172 -1.41 0.10 -9.26
N ALA A 173 -0.32 -0.53 -8.79
CA ALA A 173 0.05 -1.89 -9.17
C ALA A 173 -0.96 -2.92 -8.64
N THR A 174 -1.46 -2.77 -7.41
CA THR A 174 -2.53 -3.64 -6.90
C THR A 174 -3.83 -3.47 -7.69
N ALA A 175 -4.23 -2.24 -8.02
CA ALA A 175 -5.39 -2.00 -8.89
C ALA A 175 -5.21 -2.65 -10.28
N ALA A 176 -4.02 -2.51 -10.87
CA ALA A 176 -3.70 -3.12 -12.16
C ALA A 176 -3.77 -4.66 -12.11
N VAL A 177 -3.27 -5.29 -11.05
CA VAL A 177 -3.39 -6.76 -10.85
C VAL A 177 -4.85 -7.19 -10.77
N LEU A 178 -5.70 -6.44 -10.07
CA LEU A 178 -7.14 -6.73 -9.98
C LEU A 178 -7.81 -6.61 -11.37
N CYS A 179 -7.49 -5.56 -12.13
CA CYS A 179 -8.00 -5.39 -13.50
C CYS A 179 -7.55 -6.52 -14.42
N VAL A 180 -6.26 -6.88 -14.41
CA VAL A 180 -5.72 -8.00 -15.20
C VAL A 180 -6.37 -9.31 -14.79
N SER A 181 -6.57 -9.55 -13.50
CA SER A 181 -7.21 -10.77 -13.00
C SER A 181 -8.64 -10.95 -13.51
N ARG A 182 -9.36 -9.86 -13.80
CA ARG A 182 -10.71 -9.90 -14.39
C ARG A 182 -10.69 -9.99 -15.91
N ILE A 183 -9.89 -9.16 -16.57
CA ILE A 183 -9.88 -9.04 -18.04
C ILE A 183 -9.09 -10.17 -18.70
N ARG A 184 -7.96 -10.57 -18.10
CA ARG A 184 -7.06 -11.62 -18.60
C ARG A 184 -6.59 -12.55 -17.48
N PRO A 185 -7.45 -13.45 -16.98
CA PRO A 185 -7.14 -14.32 -15.84
C PRO A 185 -5.85 -15.13 -16.00
N ALA A 186 -5.53 -15.56 -17.23
CA ALA A 186 -4.30 -16.30 -17.53
C ALA A 186 -3.01 -15.50 -17.25
N SER A 187 -3.08 -14.16 -17.28
CA SER A 187 -1.93 -13.27 -17.02
C SER A 187 -1.84 -12.82 -15.56
N ARG A 188 -2.75 -13.28 -14.68
CA ARG A 188 -2.83 -12.85 -13.27
C ARG A 188 -1.51 -13.05 -12.52
N ASN A 189 -0.90 -14.23 -12.63
CA ASN A 189 0.30 -14.55 -11.88
C ASN A 189 1.48 -13.69 -12.35
N LEU A 190 1.59 -13.46 -13.65
CA LEU A 190 2.61 -12.56 -14.21
C LEU A 190 2.40 -11.12 -13.70
N ALA A 191 1.17 -10.60 -13.75
CA ALA A 191 0.85 -9.27 -13.25
C ALA A 191 1.17 -9.13 -11.76
N LEU A 192 0.84 -10.15 -10.95
CA LEU A 192 1.15 -10.17 -9.53
C LEU A 192 2.67 -10.13 -9.28
N SER A 193 3.44 -10.96 -9.98
CA SER A 193 4.91 -10.96 -9.87
C SER A 193 5.52 -9.61 -10.26
N LEU A 194 5.06 -9.00 -11.35
CA LEU A 194 5.53 -7.68 -11.78
C LEU A 194 5.17 -6.58 -10.77
N ALA A 195 3.96 -6.64 -10.20
CA ALA A 195 3.53 -5.70 -9.17
C ALA A 195 4.39 -5.82 -7.90
N ILE A 196 4.61 -7.04 -7.40
CA ILE A 196 5.45 -7.28 -6.22
C ILE A 196 6.87 -6.79 -6.47
N LEU A 197 7.44 -7.11 -7.65
CA LEU A 197 8.77 -6.66 -8.03
C LEU A 197 8.86 -5.13 -8.06
N TRP A 198 7.92 -4.47 -8.73
CA TRP A 198 7.94 -3.01 -8.86
C TRP A 198 7.77 -2.30 -7.52
N ILE A 199 6.80 -2.73 -6.71
CA ILE A 199 6.59 -2.21 -5.35
C ILE A 199 7.86 -2.39 -4.52
N SER A 200 8.46 -3.58 -4.54
CA SER A 200 9.66 -3.89 -3.75
C SER A 200 10.86 -3.07 -4.20
N LEU A 201 11.08 -2.93 -5.51
CA LEU A 201 12.18 -2.13 -6.05
C LEU A 201 12.04 -0.66 -5.66
N VAL A 202 10.83 -0.09 -5.76
CA VAL A 202 10.58 1.30 -5.35
C VAL A 202 10.68 1.45 -3.83
N ALA A 203 10.17 0.51 -3.05
CA ALA A 203 10.34 0.48 -1.60
C ALA A 203 11.81 0.51 -1.19
N ILE A 204 12.61 -0.39 -1.75
CA ILE A 204 14.05 -0.49 -1.47
C ILE A 204 14.78 0.77 -1.91
N SER A 205 14.45 1.33 -3.09
CA SER A 205 15.10 2.56 -3.55
C SER A 205 14.92 3.72 -2.58
N ARG A 206 13.76 3.84 -1.91
CA ARG A 206 13.54 4.87 -0.88
C ARG A 206 14.42 4.69 0.35
N LEU A 207 14.75 3.46 0.71
CA LEU A 207 15.63 3.14 1.84
C LEU A 207 17.10 3.36 1.45
N VAL A 208 17.51 2.89 0.27
CA VAL A 208 18.88 3.08 -0.24
C VAL A 208 19.22 4.56 -0.37
N LEU A 209 18.29 5.37 -0.88
CA LEU A 209 18.47 6.81 -0.99
C LEU A 209 18.41 7.54 0.36
N GLY A 210 18.08 6.85 1.45
CA GLY A 210 18.10 7.43 2.81
C GLY A 210 16.96 8.39 3.13
N VAL A 211 15.89 8.39 2.33
CA VAL A 211 14.87 9.45 2.33
C VAL A 211 13.62 9.08 3.10
N HIS A 212 13.48 7.81 3.49
CA HIS A 212 12.36 7.27 4.27
C HIS A 212 12.84 6.21 5.25
N TRP A 213 12.12 6.09 6.36
CA TRP A 213 12.32 5.01 7.31
C TRP A 213 11.71 3.69 6.79
N PRO A 214 12.26 2.51 7.17
CA PRO A 214 11.67 1.21 6.83
C PRO A 214 10.17 1.11 7.16
N THR A 215 9.76 1.62 8.32
CA THR A 215 8.34 1.71 8.71
C THR A 215 7.50 2.61 7.78
N ASP A 216 8.05 3.73 7.27
CA ASP A 216 7.35 4.61 6.31
C ASP A 216 6.98 3.84 5.02
N VAL A 217 7.89 2.98 4.57
CA VAL A 217 7.78 2.19 3.34
C VAL A 217 6.86 0.99 3.56
N LEU A 218 6.96 0.34 4.71
CA LEU A 218 6.11 -0.78 5.09
C LEU A 218 4.64 -0.36 5.17
N VAL A 219 4.33 0.69 5.94
CA VAL A 219 2.95 1.20 6.07
C VAL A 219 2.44 1.72 4.73
N ALA A 220 3.26 2.43 3.96
CA ALA A 220 2.90 2.86 2.61
C ALA A 220 2.48 1.71 1.72
N THR A 221 3.21 0.59 1.75
CA THR A 221 2.88 -0.62 0.98
C THR A 221 1.55 -1.21 1.43
N CYS A 222 1.32 -1.30 2.75
CA CYS A 222 0.07 -1.84 3.30
C CYS A 222 -1.14 -0.99 2.93
N ILE A 223 -1.06 0.34 3.11
CA ILE A 223 -2.13 1.27 2.74
C ILE A 223 -2.37 1.23 1.22
N GLY A 224 -1.29 1.25 0.43
CA GLY A 224 -1.36 1.19 -1.02
C GLY A 224 -2.04 -0.08 -1.52
N ALA A 225 -1.77 -1.25 -0.94
CA ALA A 225 -2.47 -2.49 -1.29
C ALA A 225 -3.91 -2.53 -0.75
N PHE A 226 -4.14 -2.00 0.45
CA PHE A 226 -5.44 -1.95 1.11
C PHE A 226 -6.48 -1.19 0.28
N LEU A 227 -6.13 0.00 -0.23
CA LEU A 227 -7.08 0.90 -0.89
C LEU A 227 -7.77 0.25 -2.11
N PRO A 228 -7.06 -0.29 -3.13
CA PRO A 228 -7.70 -0.97 -4.25
C PRO A 228 -8.48 -2.22 -3.85
N LEU A 229 -7.99 -2.99 -2.88
CA LEU A 229 -8.70 -4.18 -2.41
C LEU A 229 -10.02 -3.81 -1.74
N ALA A 230 -10.01 -2.81 -0.84
CA ALA A 230 -11.22 -2.31 -0.18
C ALA A 230 -12.21 -1.73 -1.19
N ILE A 231 -11.73 -0.90 -2.13
CA ILE A 231 -12.57 -0.34 -3.21
C ILE A 231 -13.16 -1.47 -4.06
N SER A 232 -12.38 -2.50 -4.40
CA SER A 232 -12.88 -3.62 -5.20
C SER A 232 -14.04 -4.34 -4.50
N VAL A 233 -13.90 -4.64 -3.21
CA VAL A 233 -14.95 -5.26 -2.40
C VAL A 233 -16.20 -4.38 -2.38
N VAL A 234 -16.06 -3.08 -2.13
CA VAL A 234 -17.20 -2.14 -2.09
C VAL A 234 -17.91 -2.03 -3.44
N LEU A 235 -17.16 -1.92 -4.54
CA LEU A 235 -17.75 -1.86 -5.88
C LEU A 235 -18.48 -3.15 -6.21
N GLU A 236 -17.91 -4.30 -5.89
CA GLU A 236 -18.51 -5.61 -6.18
C GLU A 236 -19.76 -5.88 -5.33
N LEU A 237 -19.79 -5.41 -4.08
CA LEU A 237 -21.01 -5.47 -3.26
C LEU A 237 -22.13 -4.58 -3.81
N ARG A 238 -21.79 -3.47 -4.48
CA ARG A 238 -22.78 -2.57 -5.09
C ARG A 238 -23.29 -3.05 -6.45
N TYR A 239 -22.51 -3.85 -7.17
CA TYR A 239 -22.84 -4.34 -8.52
C TYR A 239 -23.19 -5.84 -8.57
N ALA A 240 -23.23 -6.52 -7.41
CA ALA A 240 -23.75 -7.89 -7.26
C ALA A 240 -25.27 -7.89 -7.11
#